data_AF-A0A8T5IZW8-F1
#
_entry.id   AF-A0A8T5IZW8-F1
#
_cell.length_a   1.000
_cell.length_b   1.000
_cell.length_c   1.000
_cell.angle_alpha   90.00
_cell.angle_beta   90.00
_cell.angle_gamma   90.00
#
_symmetry.space_group_name_H-M   'P 1'
#
loop_
_entity.id
_entity.type
_entity.pdbx_description
1 polymer ?
#
loop_
_entity_poly.entity_id
_entity_poly.type
_entity_poly.pdbx_seq_one_letter_code
_entity_poly.pdbx_strand_id
1 'polypeptide(L)'
;MVKRFAMPKKHFILDLDETIVDTKNLQPYLTNPAGRNYLKNNLNMIRSDTYSRRIEIMLHRIAKHHKLTIYTNSPEAYARAIIKKHSLPEVQIIGNAKKPNKELLEKIIEGSGIHKQRTYLIGDSAKDILNAHQVSIVPIGVTWGYSSQQQLANAEARKIVNTQDEFLNLLSYISNGILEYQPRTVPFDKDFFMDGNYDPGIEHHFLEEYFPWNGGNRNPFTNWVLSFKKTKNFTHDQIESWAKEEFFYNGKIINERYALKTNLAKFQHRLNHLVNNLNLKGKTEVMASPNSCPHYCYKTDVNNLVAGIIAEEQNYEFYPDRIFERVHPCRESHSSNNRNTIYDHLETIGIEEDLDYLSHANNLIIFDDIYTTGTQAKALGIIAREKGFQGNIHFITLGKTINRY
;
A
#
# COMPACT_ATOMS: atom_id res chain seq x y z
N MET A 1 -47.96 -12.12 -22.34
CA MET A 1 -47.32 -11.45 -21.18
C MET A 1 -45.89 -11.97 -21.08
N VAL A 2 -44.92 -11.27 -21.67
CA VAL A 2 -43.50 -11.66 -21.61
C VAL A 2 -43.05 -11.47 -20.17
N LYS A 3 -42.71 -12.56 -19.46
CA LYS A 3 -42.01 -12.47 -18.18
C LYS A 3 -40.71 -11.71 -18.44
N ARG A 4 -40.66 -10.42 -18.06
CA ARG A 4 -39.38 -9.71 -17.92
C ARG A 4 -38.61 -10.45 -16.82
N PHE A 5 -37.71 -11.35 -17.22
CA PHE A 5 -36.71 -11.87 -16.30
C PHE A 5 -35.97 -10.66 -15.74
N ALA A 6 -36.09 -10.44 -14.43
CA ALA A 6 -35.32 -9.39 -13.77
C ALA A 6 -33.85 -9.68 -14.05
N MET A 7 -33.15 -8.72 -14.65
CA MET A 7 -31.70 -8.80 -14.83
C MET A 7 -31.10 -9.14 -13.47
N PRO A 8 -30.25 -10.18 -13.39
CA PRO A 8 -29.80 -10.63 -12.09
C PRO A 8 -29.02 -9.49 -11.39
N LYS A 9 -29.10 -9.38 -10.06
CA LYS A 9 -28.45 -8.28 -9.31
C LYS A 9 -26.92 -8.43 -9.34
N LYS A 10 -26.20 -7.32 -9.50
CA LYS A 10 -24.73 -7.23 -9.44
C LYS A 10 -24.30 -6.53 -8.16
N HIS A 11 -23.05 -6.71 -7.75
CA HIS A 11 -22.48 -6.05 -6.57
C HIS A 11 -21.36 -5.11 -7.00
N PHE A 12 -21.52 -3.83 -6.67
CA PHE A 12 -20.52 -2.81 -6.88
C PHE A 12 -19.93 -2.43 -5.51
N ILE A 13 -18.63 -2.63 -5.37
CA ILE A 13 -17.86 -2.25 -4.20
C ILE A 13 -16.97 -1.08 -4.64
N LEU A 14 -17.07 0.05 -3.97
CA LEU A 14 -16.36 1.27 -4.39
C LEU A 14 -15.53 1.83 -3.24
N ASP A 15 -14.32 2.28 -3.54
CA ASP A 15 -13.64 3.23 -2.66
C ASP A 15 -14.36 4.59 -2.65
N LEU A 16 -14.06 5.40 -1.64
CA LEU A 16 -14.68 6.70 -1.42
C LEU A 16 -13.75 7.85 -1.80
N ASP A 17 -12.71 8.05 -0.99
CA ASP A 17 -11.74 9.13 -1.13
C ASP A 17 -10.98 8.95 -2.44
N GLU A 18 -10.82 10.01 -3.22
CA GLU A 18 -10.14 10.06 -4.52
C GLU A 18 -10.71 9.13 -5.62
N THR A 19 -11.80 8.40 -5.32
CA THR A 19 -12.56 7.61 -6.29
C THR A 19 -13.91 8.26 -6.61
N ILE A 20 -14.74 8.49 -5.59
CA ILE A 20 -16.06 9.13 -5.73
C ILE A 20 -15.98 10.63 -5.43
N VAL A 21 -15.24 10.99 -4.37
CA VAL A 21 -15.15 12.35 -3.83
C VAL A 21 -13.69 12.77 -3.80
N ASP A 22 -13.38 13.96 -4.32
CA ASP A 22 -12.11 14.64 -4.06
C ASP A 22 -12.11 15.10 -2.60
N THR A 23 -11.24 14.47 -1.82
CA THR A 23 -11.10 14.67 -0.38
C THR A 23 -9.72 15.16 -0.02
N LYS A 24 -8.94 15.64 -1.00
CA LYS A 24 -7.55 16.04 -0.80
C LYS A 24 -7.37 17.05 0.34
N ASN A 25 -8.28 18.01 0.47
CA ASN A 25 -8.25 19.01 1.55
C ASN A 25 -8.65 18.46 2.94
N LEU A 26 -9.23 17.25 3.00
CA LEU A 26 -9.63 16.58 4.24
C LEU A 26 -8.52 15.65 4.75
N GLN A 27 -7.63 15.18 3.87
CA GLN A 27 -6.56 14.25 4.22
C GLN A 27 -5.68 14.71 5.40
N PRO A 28 -5.26 15.98 5.51
CA PRO A 28 -4.45 16.45 6.65
C PRO A 28 -5.12 16.23 8.02
N TYR A 29 -6.46 16.24 8.07
CA TYR A 29 -7.23 16.02 9.28
C TYR A 29 -7.38 14.54 9.65
N LEU A 30 -7.26 13.63 8.67
CA LEU A 30 -7.37 12.18 8.91
C LEU A 30 -6.12 11.58 9.55
N THR A 31 -4.99 12.29 9.49
CA THR A 31 -3.67 11.85 9.97
C THR A 31 -3.60 11.56 11.47
N ASN A 32 -4.47 12.15 12.29
CA ASN A 32 -4.43 12.00 13.75
C ASN A 32 -5.82 12.12 14.42
N PRO A 33 -5.99 11.65 15.67
CA PRO A 33 -7.28 11.68 16.36
C PRO A 33 -7.87 13.09 16.52
N ALA A 34 -7.05 14.12 16.75
CA ALA A 34 -7.52 15.49 16.95
C ALA A 34 -8.14 16.06 15.66
N GLY A 35 -7.49 15.85 14.51
CA GLY A 35 -8.03 16.25 13.21
C GLY A 35 -9.33 15.53 12.87
N ARG A 36 -9.40 14.22 13.12
CA ARG A 36 -10.63 13.43 12.94
C ARG A 36 -11.77 13.94 13.82
N ASN A 37 -11.47 14.34 15.06
CA ASN A 37 -12.47 14.92 15.94
C ASN A 37 -12.93 16.30 15.46
N TYR A 38 -12.01 17.13 14.95
CA TYR A 38 -12.34 18.42 14.35
C TYR A 38 -13.31 18.29 13.17
N LEU A 39 -13.10 17.30 12.29
CA LEU A 39 -13.98 17.07 11.14
C LEU A 39 -15.43 16.78 11.53
N LYS A 40 -15.71 16.16 12.68
CA LYS A 40 -17.09 15.83 13.10
C LYS A 40 -18.02 17.04 13.08
N ASN A 41 -17.51 18.22 13.39
CA ASN A 41 -18.29 19.45 13.48
C ASN A 41 -18.01 20.45 12.34
N ASN A 42 -16.90 20.29 11.61
CA ASN A 42 -16.43 21.29 10.63
C ASN A 42 -16.37 20.75 9.19
N LEU A 43 -16.86 19.53 8.94
CA LEU A 43 -16.76 18.89 7.62
C LEU A 43 -17.33 19.76 6.48
N ASN A 44 -18.42 20.49 6.73
CA ASN A 44 -19.08 21.33 5.73
C ASN A 44 -18.28 22.60 5.39
N MET A 45 -17.35 23.02 6.26
CA MET A 45 -16.52 24.21 6.05
C MET A 45 -15.27 23.92 5.22
N ILE A 46 -14.92 22.64 5.04
CA ILE A 46 -13.76 22.22 4.27
C ILE A 46 -14.21 21.74 2.90
N ARG A 47 -13.57 22.23 1.85
CA ARG A 47 -13.91 21.88 0.47
C ARG A 47 -13.64 20.40 0.20
N SER A 48 -14.65 19.74 -0.34
CA SER A 48 -14.61 18.40 -0.91
C SER A 48 -15.72 18.36 -1.93
N ASP A 49 -15.52 17.80 -3.10
CA ASP A 49 -16.48 17.78 -4.20
C ASP A 49 -16.52 16.38 -4.82
N THR A 50 -17.66 15.95 -5.35
CA THR A 50 -17.66 14.77 -6.21
C THR A 50 -16.95 15.13 -7.52
N TYR A 51 -16.27 14.16 -8.14
CA TYR A 51 -15.57 14.44 -9.41
C TYR A 51 -16.52 14.81 -10.55
N SER A 52 -17.80 14.44 -10.46
CA SER A 52 -18.83 14.86 -11.40
C SER A 52 -20.23 14.53 -10.88
N ARG A 53 -21.21 15.40 -11.18
CA ARG A 53 -22.64 15.10 -11.01
C ARG A 53 -23.07 13.80 -11.70
N ARG A 54 -22.38 13.40 -12.77
CA ARG A 54 -22.62 12.14 -13.48
C ARG A 54 -22.33 10.92 -12.60
N ILE A 55 -21.25 10.95 -11.82
CA ILE A 55 -20.91 9.90 -10.86
C ILE A 55 -22.04 9.75 -9.84
N GLU A 56 -22.52 10.86 -9.28
CA GLU A 56 -23.63 10.84 -8.30
C GLU A 56 -24.88 10.18 -8.87
N ILE A 57 -25.29 10.56 -10.09
CA ILE A 57 -26.45 9.97 -10.77
C ILE A 57 -26.24 8.47 -10.98
N MET A 58 -25.04 8.06 -11.39
CA MET A 58 -24.71 6.66 -11.58
C MET A 58 -24.81 5.87 -10.28
N LEU A 59 -24.29 6.39 -9.17
CA LEU A 59 -24.36 5.73 -7.86
C LEU A 59 -25.80 5.53 -7.41
N HIS A 60 -26.67 6.54 -7.57
CA HIS A 60 -28.11 6.39 -7.29
C HIS A 60 -28.76 5.32 -8.17
N ARG A 61 -28.41 5.29 -9.47
CA ARG A 61 -28.92 4.28 -10.39
C ARG A 61 -28.45 2.88 -10.01
N ILE A 62 -27.19 2.72 -9.64
CA ILE A 62 -26.63 1.45 -9.15
C ILE A 62 -27.36 1.03 -7.89
N ALA A 63 -27.45 1.89 -6.87
CA ALA A 63 -28.10 1.56 -5.60
C ALA A 63 -29.58 1.16 -5.78
N LYS A 64 -30.27 1.72 -6.78
CA LYS A 64 -31.67 1.39 -7.09
C LYS A 64 -31.85 -0.02 -7.69
N HIS A 65 -30.87 -0.52 -8.45
CA HIS A 65 -31.02 -1.74 -9.26
C HIS A 65 -30.06 -2.87 -8.88
N HIS A 66 -29.01 -2.55 -8.14
CA HIS A 66 -27.89 -3.41 -7.81
C HIS A 66 -27.48 -3.21 -6.34
N LYS A 67 -26.62 -4.08 -5.82
CA LYS A 67 -26.01 -3.87 -4.51
C LYS A 67 -24.85 -2.90 -4.66
N LEU A 68 -24.81 -1.88 -3.82
CA LEU A 68 -23.70 -0.93 -3.71
C LEU A 68 -23.14 -1.00 -2.28
N THR A 69 -21.83 -1.05 -2.16
CA THR A 69 -21.09 -1.01 -0.88
C THR A 69 -19.93 -0.03 -1.01
N ILE A 70 -19.76 0.84 -0.03
CA ILE A 70 -18.56 1.68 0.10
C ILE A 70 -17.53 0.92 0.94
N TYR A 71 -16.30 0.83 0.44
CA TYR A 71 -15.20 0.07 1.01
C TYR A 71 -13.93 0.91 1.04
N THR A 72 -13.64 1.52 2.20
CA THR A 72 -12.64 2.57 2.34
C THR A 72 -11.70 2.35 3.52
N ASN A 73 -10.45 2.78 3.37
CA ASN A 73 -9.49 2.82 4.47
C ASN A 73 -9.81 3.93 5.49
N SER A 74 -10.61 4.91 5.11
CA SER A 74 -11.01 5.99 6.00
C SER A 74 -11.96 5.51 7.11
N PRO A 75 -11.99 6.19 8.27
CA PRO A 75 -12.88 5.82 9.35
C PRO A 75 -14.36 5.83 8.91
N GLU A 76 -15.13 4.83 9.34
CA GLU A 76 -16.52 4.66 8.91
C GLU A 76 -17.40 5.87 9.22
N ALA A 77 -17.24 6.47 10.41
CA ALA A 77 -17.99 7.66 10.81
C ALA A 77 -17.71 8.86 9.90
N TYR A 78 -16.47 9.01 9.43
CA TYR A 78 -16.10 10.03 8.46
C TYR A 78 -16.72 9.73 7.10
N ALA A 79 -16.62 8.49 6.62
CA ALA A 79 -17.21 8.07 5.35
C ALA A 79 -18.73 8.30 5.31
N ARG A 80 -19.45 7.96 6.39
CA ARG A 80 -20.89 8.28 6.54
C ARG A 80 -21.18 9.77 6.44
N ALA A 81 -20.35 10.61 7.06
CA ALA A 81 -20.52 12.05 7.01
C ALA A 81 -20.28 12.61 5.59
N ILE A 82 -19.33 12.07 4.84
CA ILE A 82 -19.08 12.42 3.42
C ILE A 82 -20.26 12.01 2.54
N ILE A 83 -20.77 10.78 2.67
CA ILE A 83 -21.94 10.30 1.93
C ILE A 83 -23.14 11.24 2.16
N LYS A 84 -23.39 11.63 3.42
CA LYS A 84 -24.46 12.56 3.77
C LYS A 84 -24.24 13.96 3.20
N LYS A 85 -23.03 14.52 3.34
CA LYS A 85 -22.68 15.86 2.84
C LYS A 85 -22.96 16.01 1.35
N HIS A 86 -22.66 14.96 0.58
CA HIS A 86 -22.80 14.96 -0.88
C HIS A 86 -24.12 14.39 -1.39
N SER A 87 -25.09 14.12 -0.50
CA SER A 87 -26.38 13.52 -0.86
C SER A 87 -26.23 12.25 -1.72
N LEU A 88 -25.21 11.44 -1.42
CA LEU A 88 -24.96 10.16 -2.07
C LEU A 88 -25.92 9.10 -1.50
N PRO A 89 -26.23 8.01 -2.24
CA PRO A 89 -27.19 7.01 -1.79
C PRO A 89 -26.74 6.36 -0.47
N GLU A 90 -27.68 6.20 0.47
CA GLU A 90 -27.41 5.48 1.71
C GLU A 90 -27.21 3.99 1.44
N VAL A 91 -26.01 3.52 1.71
CA VAL A 91 -25.57 2.15 1.41
C VAL A 91 -24.75 1.58 2.57
N GLN A 92 -24.41 0.29 2.47
CA GLN A 92 -23.47 -0.32 3.40
C GLN A 92 -22.10 0.34 3.25
N ILE A 93 -21.52 0.78 4.36
CA ILE A 93 -20.20 1.41 4.41
C ILE A 93 -19.32 0.55 5.32
N ILE A 94 -18.17 0.16 4.80
CA ILE A 94 -17.11 -0.55 5.51
C ILE A 94 -15.91 0.40 5.57
N GLY A 95 -15.72 1.02 6.74
CA GLY A 95 -14.58 1.90 7.00
C GLY A 95 -13.45 1.18 7.73
N ASN A 96 -12.30 1.85 7.86
CA ASN A 96 -11.06 1.28 8.40
C ASN A 96 -10.73 -0.09 7.76
N ALA A 97 -10.96 -0.22 6.46
CA ALA A 97 -10.87 -1.49 5.74
C ALA A 97 -9.47 -2.12 5.74
N LYS A 98 -8.43 -1.30 5.90
CA LYS A 98 -7.01 -1.70 5.82
C LYS A 98 -6.67 -2.46 4.52
N LYS A 99 -7.17 -1.94 3.39
CA LYS A 99 -6.91 -2.46 2.04
C LYS A 99 -5.40 -2.49 1.74
N PRO A 100 -4.90 -3.57 1.12
CA PRO A 100 -5.65 -4.73 0.63
C PRO A 100 -5.94 -5.75 1.75
N ASN A 101 -7.22 -6.02 2.02
CA ASN A 101 -7.66 -6.96 3.07
C ASN A 101 -8.57 -8.04 2.45
N LYS A 102 -7.98 -9.22 2.20
CA LYS A 102 -8.67 -10.35 1.56
C LYS A 102 -9.90 -10.79 2.36
N GLU A 103 -9.72 -11.09 3.65
CA GLU A 103 -10.77 -11.69 4.47
C GLU A 103 -11.98 -10.77 4.66
N LEU A 104 -11.73 -9.47 4.86
CA LEU A 104 -12.81 -8.50 4.98
C LEU A 104 -13.59 -8.40 3.66
N LEU A 105 -12.89 -8.41 2.53
CA LEU A 105 -13.54 -8.36 1.22
C LEU A 105 -14.33 -9.65 0.92
N GLU A 106 -13.83 -10.82 1.31
CA GLU A 106 -14.57 -12.09 1.23
C GLU A 106 -15.87 -12.02 2.03
N LYS A 107 -15.82 -11.52 3.28
CA LYS A 107 -17.02 -11.30 4.11
C LYS A 107 -18.03 -10.34 3.48
N ILE A 108 -17.56 -9.27 2.83
CA ILE A 108 -18.42 -8.33 2.10
C ILE A 108 -19.14 -9.03 0.94
N ILE A 109 -18.42 -9.86 0.17
CA ILE A 109 -18.97 -10.59 -0.98
C ILE A 109 -19.96 -11.66 -0.50
N GLU A 110 -19.60 -12.48 0.47
CA GLU A 110 -20.45 -13.52 1.04
C GLU A 110 -21.74 -12.93 1.61
N GLY A 111 -21.63 -11.86 2.40
CA GLY A 111 -22.78 -11.17 2.99
C GLY A 111 -23.70 -10.50 1.95
N SER A 112 -23.27 -10.36 0.70
CA SER A 112 -24.10 -9.82 -0.38
C SER A 112 -25.02 -10.87 -1.02
N GLY A 113 -24.68 -12.16 -0.92
CA GLY A 113 -25.34 -13.25 -1.65
C GLY A 113 -25.15 -13.19 -3.18
N ILE A 114 -24.23 -12.34 -3.68
CA ILE A 114 -23.95 -12.17 -5.11
C ILE A 114 -22.64 -12.87 -5.47
N HIS A 115 -22.69 -13.65 -6.54
CA HIS A 115 -21.56 -14.43 -7.03
C HIS A 115 -20.38 -13.55 -7.48
N LYS A 116 -19.14 -13.97 -7.20
CA LYS A 116 -17.89 -13.21 -7.45
C LYS A 116 -17.76 -12.66 -8.88
N GLN A 117 -18.15 -13.44 -9.88
CA GLN A 117 -18.14 -13.09 -11.31
C GLN A 117 -19.08 -11.92 -11.65
N ARG A 118 -19.95 -11.54 -10.72
CA ARG A 118 -20.94 -10.46 -10.85
C ARG A 118 -20.68 -9.36 -9.82
N THR A 119 -19.47 -9.35 -9.27
CA THR A 119 -18.97 -8.38 -8.30
C THR A 119 -17.80 -7.61 -8.89
N TYR A 120 -17.79 -6.30 -8.65
CA TYR A 120 -16.84 -5.35 -9.20
C TYR A 120 -16.28 -4.51 -8.07
N LEU A 121 -14.96 -4.40 -7.97
CA LEU A 121 -14.29 -3.44 -7.09
C LEU A 121 -13.76 -2.29 -7.94
N ILE A 122 -14.16 -1.08 -7.58
CA ILE A 122 -13.79 0.15 -8.26
C ILE A 122 -13.01 1.01 -7.26
N GLY A 123 -11.79 1.40 -7.63
CA GLY A 123 -10.96 2.27 -6.80
C GLY A 123 -9.94 3.01 -7.62
N ASP A 124 -9.26 3.96 -6.98
CA ASP A 124 -8.23 4.81 -7.59
C ASP A 124 -6.81 4.32 -7.30
N SER A 125 -6.64 3.28 -6.48
CA SER A 125 -5.34 2.77 -6.09
C SER A 125 -5.06 1.38 -6.63
N ALA A 126 -3.79 1.11 -6.95
CA ALA A 126 -3.33 -0.25 -7.26
C ALA A 126 -3.63 -1.26 -6.14
N LYS A 127 -3.78 -0.80 -4.89
CA LYS A 127 -4.16 -1.66 -3.76
C LYS A 127 -5.60 -2.16 -3.87
N ASP A 128 -6.53 -1.36 -4.41
CA ASP A 128 -7.90 -1.81 -4.69
C ASP A 128 -7.91 -2.91 -5.74
N ILE A 129 -7.16 -2.72 -6.83
CA ILE A 129 -7.01 -3.68 -7.91
C ILE A 129 -6.46 -5.02 -7.38
N LEU A 130 -5.39 -4.97 -6.59
CA LEU A 130 -4.81 -6.17 -5.98
C LEU A 130 -5.75 -6.83 -4.97
N ASN A 131 -6.51 -6.06 -4.20
CA ASN A 131 -7.47 -6.63 -3.25
C ASN A 131 -8.58 -7.40 -3.99
N ALA A 132 -9.06 -6.89 -5.13
CA ALA A 132 -10.03 -7.59 -5.98
C ALA A 132 -9.47 -8.89 -6.54
N HIS A 133 -8.21 -8.88 -6.99
CA HIS A 133 -7.53 -10.09 -7.47
C HIS A 133 -7.40 -11.16 -6.39
N GLN A 134 -7.12 -10.79 -5.13
CA GLN A 134 -7.03 -11.75 -4.02
C GLN A 134 -8.31 -12.56 -3.77
N VAL A 135 -9.46 -12.06 -4.26
CA VAL A 135 -10.77 -12.71 -4.10
C VAL A 135 -11.44 -13.06 -5.43
N SER A 136 -10.75 -12.86 -6.54
CA SER A 136 -11.19 -13.16 -7.91
C SER A 136 -12.49 -12.44 -8.34
N ILE A 137 -12.58 -11.13 -8.06
CA ILE A 137 -13.66 -10.26 -8.56
C ILE A 137 -13.10 -9.25 -9.56
N VAL A 138 -13.96 -8.63 -10.39
CA VAL A 138 -13.53 -7.73 -11.47
C VAL A 138 -12.94 -6.43 -10.91
N PRO A 139 -11.64 -6.14 -11.14
CA PRO A 139 -11.03 -4.89 -10.69
C PRO A 139 -11.16 -3.79 -11.74
N ILE A 140 -11.58 -2.59 -11.33
CA ILE A 140 -11.70 -1.41 -12.19
C ILE A 140 -10.96 -0.25 -11.54
N GLY A 141 -10.04 0.36 -12.29
CA GLY A 141 -9.26 1.51 -11.85
C GLY A 141 -9.79 2.82 -12.41
N VAL A 142 -9.73 3.91 -11.64
CA VAL A 142 -9.96 5.28 -12.11
C VAL A 142 -8.68 6.09 -12.05
N THR A 143 -8.40 6.93 -13.05
CA THR A 143 -7.07 7.60 -13.17
C THR A 143 -6.96 8.97 -12.50
N TRP A 144 -8.05 9.52 -11.97
CA TRP A 144 -8.06 10.86 -11.37
C TRP A 144 -7.66 10.91 -9.89
N GLY A 145 -7.40 9.75 -9.27
CA GLY A 145 -7.04 9.67 -7.84
C GLY A 145 -5.56 9.34 -7.60
N TYR A 146 -5.28 8.40 -6.69
CA TYR A 146 -3.96 8.15 -6.12
C TYR A 146 -2.97 7.53 -7.10
N SER A 147 -3.35 6.45 -7.80
CA SER A 147 -2.47 5.73 -8.71
C SER A 147 -2.53 6.30 -10.12
N SER A 148 -1.36 6.41 -10.75
CA SER A 148 -1.27 6.68 -12.19
C SER A 148 -1.87 5.52 -13.01
N GLN A 149 -2.18 5.81 -14.28
CA GLN A 149 -2.61 4.79 -15.24
C GLN A 149 -1.63 3.62 -15.32
N GLN A 150 -0.31 3.89 -15.30
CA GLN A 150 0.72 2.84 -15.34
C GLN A 150 0.66 1.96 -14.08
N GLN A 151 0.49 2.53 -12.89
CA GLN A 151 0.38 1.75 -11.66
C GLN A 151 -0.88 0.88 -11.63
N LEU A 152 -2.00 1.37 -12.15
CA LEU A 152 -3.23 0.59 -12.30
C LEU A 152 -3.09 -0.53 -13.34
N ALA A 153 -2.33 -0.27 -14.42
CA ALA A 153 -2.01 -1.27 -15.43
C ALA A 153 -1.08 -2.36 -14.88
N ASN A 154 -0.02 -1.99 -14.13
CA ASN A 154 0.88 -2.93 -13.46
C ASN A 154 0.16 -3.79 -12.41
N ALA A 155 -0.88 -3.25 -11.77
CA ALA A 155 -1.76 -4.01 -10.88
C ALA A 155 -2.77 -4.91 -11.62
N GLU A 156 -2.84 -4.78 -12.95
CA GLU A 156 -3.75 -5.47 -13.86
C GLU A 156 -5.23 -5.18 -13.63
N ALA A 157 -5.59 -3.89 -13.65
CA ALA A 157 -6.99 -3.48 -13.70
C ALA A 157 -7.65 -4.01 -14.98
N ARG A 158 -8.80 -4.69 -14.86
CA ARG A 158 -9.54 -5.25 -16.01
C ARG A 158 -10.03 -4.14 -16.94
N LYS A 159 -10.34 -2.98 -16.36
CA LYS A 159 -10.66 -1.75 -17.06
C LYS A 159 -10.07 -0.58 -16.29
N ILE A 160 -9.39 0.30 -17.02
CA ILE A 160 -8.99 1.62 -16.52
C ILE A 160 -9.97 2.63 -17.13
N VAL A 161 -10.49 3.50 -16.28
CA VAL A 161 -11.46 4.55 -16.61
C VAL A 161 -10.75 5.89 -16.51
N ASN A 162 -10.65 6.58 -17.65
CA ASN A 162 -9.89 7.83 -17.74
C ASN A 162 -10.74 9.08 -17.56
N THR A 163 -12.05 8.96 -17.76
CA THR A 163 -12.98 10.09 -17.70
C THR A 163 -14.26 9.70 -16.97
N GLN A 164 -14.95 10.69 -16.42
CA GLN A 164 -16.23 10.45 -15.75
C GLN A 164 -17.31 9.97 -16.74
N ASP A 165 -17.16 10.24 -18.04
CA ASP A 165 -18.04 9.71 -19.09
C ASP A 165 -17.80 8.24 -19.38
N GLU A 166 -16.54 7.79 -19.38
CA GLU A 166 -16.22 6.35 -19.45
C GLU A 166 -16.79 5.60 -18.25
N PHE A 167 -16.81 6.22 -17.07
CA PHE A 167 -17.40 5.66 -15.86
C PHE A 167 -18.89 5.34 -16.06
N LEU A 168 -19.66 6.24 -16.67
CA LEU A 168 -21.08 6.02 -16.99
C LEU A 168 -21.29 4.82 -17.92
N ASN A 169 -20.37 4.61 -18.85
CA ASN A 169 -20.44 3.52 -19.81
C ASN A 169 -20.14 2.15 -19.19
N LEU A 170 -19.58 2.10 -17.97
CA LEU A 170 -19.31 0.84 -17.25
C LEU A 170 -20.56 -0.03 -17.14
N LEU A 171 -21.72 0.55 -16.80
CA LEU A 171 -22.96 -0.22 -16.67
C LEU A 171 -23.40 -0.86 -17.98
N SER A 172 -23.13 -0.20 -19.11
CA SER A 172 -23.38 -0.77 -20.45
C SER A 172 -22.45 -1.95 -20.71
N TYR A 173 -21.14 -1.77 -20.53
CA TYR A 173 -20.15 -2.84 -20.71
C TYR A 173 -20.43 -4.05 -19.82
N ILE A 174 -20.76 -3.81 -18.55
CA ILE A 174 -21.12 -4.81 -17.56
C ILE A 174 -22.43 -5.53 -17.94
N SER A 175 -23.40 -4.83 -18.53
CA SER A 175 -24.66 -5.43 -18.95
C SER A 175 -24.50 -6.31 -20.19
N ASN A 176 -23.55 -5.97 -21.07
CA ASN A 176 -23.25 -6.70 -22.29
C ASN A 176 -22.25 -7.85 -22.07
N GLY A 177 -21.83 -8.13 -20.82
CA GLY A 177 -20.88 -9.22 -20.52
C GLY A 177 -19.44 -8.96 -20.94
N ILE A 178 -19.07 -7.70 -21.20
CA ILE A 178 -17.75 -7.34 -21.73
C ILE A 178 -16.68 -7.29 -20.61
N LEU A 179 -17.10 -7.03 -19.38
CA LEU A 179 -16.22 -6.91 -18.20
C LEU A 179 -16.36 -8.11 -17.28
N GLU A 180 -15.63 -9.17 -17.62
CA GLU A 180 -15.46 -10.37 -16.80
C GLU A 180 -14.08 -10.39 -16.13
N TYR A 181 -13.98 -11.13 -15.03
CA TYR A 181 -12.74 -11.28 -14.28
C TYR A 181 -11.71 -12.05 -15.11
N GLN A 182 -10.46 -11.59 -15.06
CA GLN A 182 -9.32 -12.30 -15.61
C GLN A 182 -8.28 -12.46 -14.50
N PRO A 183 -7.75 -13.67 -14.28
CA PRO A 183 -6.62 -13.89 -13.39
C PRO A 183 -5.42 -13.03 -13.78
N ARG A 184 -4.59 -12.70 -12.78
CA ARG A 184 -3.37 -11.93 -13.07
C ARG A 184 -2.38 -12.72 -13.91
N THR A 185 -1.67 -12.03 -14.79
CA THR A 185 -0.55 -12.56 -15.58
C THR A 185 0.78 -12.50 -14.82
N VAL A 186 1.00 -11.52 -13.96
CA VAL A 186 2.08 -11.57 -12.94
C VAL A 186 1.52 -12.21 -11.66
N PRO A 187 2.12 -13.33 -11.16
CA PRO A 187 3.56 -13.47 -10.90
C PRO A 187 4.32 -14.50 -11.73
N PHE A 188 3.79 -15.06 -12.83
CA PHE A 188 4.23 -16.39 -13.29
C PHE A 188 5.75 -16.58 -13.52
N ASP A 189 6.52 -15.50 -13.70
CA ASP A 189 7.99 -15.52 -13.86
C ASP A 189 8.79 -15.31 -12.55
N LYS A 190 8.18 -15.44 -11.36
CA LYS A 190 8.91 -15.35 -10.09
C LYS A 190 8.80 -16.62 -9.26
N ASP A 191 9.95 -17.15 -8.85
CA ASP A 191 10.05 -18.28 -7.94
C ASP A 191 9.54 -17.93 -6.54
N PHE A 192 8.71 -18.80 -5.96
CA PHE A 192 8.28 -18.73 -4.56
C PHE A 192 8.92 -19.88 -3.76
N PHE A 193 9.26 -19.60 -2.51
CA PHE A 193 9.95 -20.54 -1.64
C PHE A 193 9.00 -21.05 -0.56
N MET A 194 8.95 -22.37 -0.35
CA MET A 194 8.05 -22.97 0.64
C MET A 194 8.79 -23.67 1.78
N ASP A 195 10.07 -23.96 1.61
CA ASP A 195 10.93 -24.46 2.68
C ASP A 195 11.75 -23.30 3.26
N GLY A 196 11.64 -23.08 4.57
CA GLY A 196 12.19 -21.86 5.16
C GLY A 196 12.25 -21.85 6.68
N ASN A 197 12.43 -23.01 7.31
CA ASN A 197 12.50 -23.08 8.77
C ASN A 197 13.90 -23.35 9.33
N TYR A 198 14.90 -22.61 8.82
CA TYR A 198 16.24 -22.54 9.39
C TYR A 198 16.66 -21.08 9.62
N ASP A 199 17.76 -20.86 10.34
CA ASP A 199 18.36 -19.54 10.51
C ASP A 199 19.34 -19.26 9.36
N PRO A 200 19.07 -18.26 8.49
CA PRO A 200 19.97 -17.92 7.39
C PRO A 200 21.25 -17.17 7.82
N GLY A 201 21.44 -16.91 9.13
CA GLY A 201 22.63 -16.25 9.66
C GLY A 201 22.68 -14.77 9.30
N ILE A 202 21.60 -14.04 9.62
CA ILE A 202 21.48 -12.60 9.33
C ILE A 202 21.93 -11.79 10.53
N GLU A 203 22.79 -10.79 10.29
CA GLU A 203 23.10 -9.77 11.28
C GLU A 203 22.12 -8.61 11.18
N HIS A 204 21.50 -8.24 12.31
CA HIS A 204 20.51 -7.16 12.35
C HIS A 204 21.10 -5.87 12.90
N HIS A 205 20.94 -4.79 12.15
CA HIS A 205 21.42 -3.46 12.50
C HIS A 205 20.28 -2.44 12.42
N PHE A 206 20.26 -1.47 13.33
CA PHE A 206 19.23 -0.43 13.36
C PHE A 206 19.81 0.86 13.96
N LEU A 207 19.28 2.03 13.57
CA LEU A 207 19.79 3.30 14.10
C LEU A 207 19.37 3.53 15.55
N GLU A 208 18.09 3.29 15.86
CA GLU A 208 17.49 3.58 17.17
C GLU A 208 16.26 2.70 17.46
N GLU A 209 15.80 2.73 18.72
CA GLU A 209 14.52 2.15 19.11
C GLU A 209 13.33 2.99 18.59
N TYR A 210 12.39 2.31 17.94
CA TYR A 210 11.15 2.86 17.43
C TYR A 210 9.99 2.48 18.36
N PHE A 211 9.21 3.47 18.80
CA PHE A 211 8.08 3.27 19.70
C PHE A 211 6.76 3.47 18.93
N PRO A 212 6.04 2.38 18.57
CA PRO A 212 4.74 2.51 17.93
C PRO A 212 3.78 3.24 18.90
N TRP A 213 2.87 4.04 18.34
CA TRP A 213 2.00 4.90 19.14
C TRP A 213 0.99 4.10 19.97
N ASN A 214 1.18 4.08 21.30
CA ASN A 214 0.25 3.52 22.29
C ASN A 214 -0.44 4.62 23.13
N GLY A 215 -0.82 5.75 22.52
CA GLY A 215 -1.62 6.78 23.21
C GLY A 215 -0.87 7.70 24.19
N GLY A 216 0.47 7.78 24.11
CA GLY A 216 1.33 8.68 24.92
C GLY A 216 2.23 9.61 24.08
N ASN A 217 3.23 10.27 24.70
CA ASN A 217 4.18 11.15 24.00
C ASN A 217 5.14 10.36 23.09
N ARG A 218 5.31 10.80 21.83
CA ARG A 218 6.31 10.25 20.90
C ARG A 218 7.67 10.86 21.16
N ASN A 219 8.73 10.06 21.14
CA ASN A 219 10.07 10.59 21.06
C ASN A 219 10.31 11.24 19.67
N PRO A 220 11.27 12.18 19.54
CA PRO A 220 11.57 12.83 18.26
C PRO A 220 11.90 11.84 17.13
N PHE A 221 12.61 10.75 17.44
CA PHE A 221 12.98 9.72 16.49
C PHE A 221 11.78 9.01 15.86
N THR A 222 10.77 8.66 16.67
CA THR A 222 9.52 8.03 16.21
C THR A 222 8.77 8.93 15.24
N ASN A 223 8.68 10.24 15.53
CA ASN A 223 8.04 11.18 14.61
C ASN A 223 8.78 11.23 13.27
N TRP A 224 10.10 11.16 13.31
CA TRP A 224 10.91 11.17 12.12
C TRP A 224 10.75 9.90 11.27
N VAL A 225 10.74 8.72 11.88
CA VAL A 225 10.39 7.44 11.20
C VAL A 225 8.99 7.50 10.59
N LEU A 226 8.00 8.04 11.31
CA LEU A 226 6.64 8.16 10.80
C LEU A 226 6.56 9.11 9.60
N SER A 227 7.31 10.21 9.63
CA SER A 227 7.43 11.11 8.47
C SER A 227 8.11 10.39 7.29
N PHE A 228 9.18 9.62 7.54
CA PHE A 228 9.83 8.79 6.52
C PHE A 228 8.85 7.83 5.84
N LYS A 229 8.05 7.08 6.61
CA LYS A 229 7.07 6.13 6.05
C LYS A 229 6.07 6.78 5.11
N LYS A 230 5.69 8.02 5.36
CA LYS A 230 4.72 8.76 4.54
C LYS A 230 5.31 9.27 3.23
N THR A 231 6.63 9.37 3.13
CA THR A 231 7.35 9.74 1.89
C THR A 231 6.95 8.83 0.71
N LYS A 232 6.56 7.57 0.98
CA LYS A 232 6.06 6.61 -0.02
C LYS A 232 4.82 7.11 -0.79
N ASN A 233 4.10 8.11 -0.25
CA ASN A 233 2.91 8.71 -0.85
C ASN A 233 3.18 9.96 -1.71
N PHE A 234 4.44 10.34 -1.90
CA PHE A 234 4.87 11.46 -2.71
C PHE A 234 5.65 10.95 -3.92
N THR A 235 5.53 11.63 -5.06
CA THR A 235 6.36 11.32 -6.23
C THR A 235 7.80 11.77 -5.98
N HIS A 236 8.75 11.24 -6.76
CA HIS A 236 10.15 11.66 -6.69
C HIS A 236 10.28 13.18 -6.87
N ASP A 237 9.62 13.75 -7.88
CA ASP A 237 9.62 15.20 -8.12
C ASP A 237 9.11 16.01 -6.93
N GLN A 238 8.06 15.55 -6.23
CA GLN A 238 7.55 16.24 -5.05
C GLN A 238 8.58 16.21 -3.91
N ILE A 239 9.27 15.09 -3.73
CA ILE A 239 10.32 14.96 -2.72
C ILE A 239 11.47 15.91 -3.06
N GLU A 240 11.94 15.90 -4.32
CA GLU A 240 13.02 16.75 -4.82
C GLU A 240 12.68 18.23 -4.77
N SER A 241 11.41 18.59 -4.98
CA SER A 241 10.88 19.95 -4.84
C SER A 241 10.57 20.34 -3.39
N TRP A 242 11.15 19.66 -2.40
CA TRP A 242 11.04 19.97 -0.98
C TRP A 242 9.61 19.96 -0.44
N ALA A 243 8.74 19.07 -0.95
CA ALA A 243 7.39 18.91 -0.42
C ALA A 243 7.40 18.66 1.09
N LYS A 244 6.36 19.19 1.75
CA LYS A 244 6.09 19.02 3.16
C LYS A 244 4.78 18.28 3.32
N GLU A 245 4.68 17.52 4.39
CA GLU A 245 3.41 16.92 4.77
C GLU A 245 2.56 17.96 5.52
N GLU A 246 1.25 17.92 5.29
CA GLU A 246 0.27 18.69 6.05
C GLU A 246 -0.42 17.81 7.08
N PHE A 247 -0.61 18.36 8.28
CA PHE A 247 -1.40 17.70 9.31
C PHE A 247 -2.13 18.70 10.19
N PHE A 248 -3.22 18.26 10.81
CA PHE A 248 -3.97 19.08 11.74
C PHE A 248 -3.32 19.11 13.12
N TYR A 249 -3.08 20.31 13.65
CA TYR A 249 -2.60 20.51 15.02
C TYR A 249 -3.12 21.83 15.60
N ASN A 250 -3.61 21.79 16.83
CA ASN A 250 -4.08 22.97 17.58
C ASN A 250 -5.01 23.90 16.78
N GLY A 251 -6.04 23.32 16.14
CA GLY A 251 -7.08 24.09 15.45
C GLY A 251 -6.76 24.53 14.01
N LYS A 252 -5.55 24.25 13.51
CA LYS A 252 -5.12 24.65 12.16
C LYS A 252 -4.37 23.54 11.43
N ILE A 253 -4.31 23.63 10.10
CA ILE A 253 -3.38 22.84 9.31
C ILE A 253 -1.99 23.43 9.45
N ILE A 254 -1.03 22.58 9.78
CA ILE A 254 0.38 22.93 9.82
C ILE A 254 1.15 22.04 8.85
N ASN A 255 2.20 22.62 8.29
CA ASN A 255 3.17 21.88 7.53
C ASN A 255 4.21 21.27 8.47
N GLU A 256 4.68 20.08 8.14
CA GLU A 256 5.86 19.49 8.76
C GLU A 256 7.02 20.49 8.76
N ARG A 257 7.77 20.50 9.87
CA ARG A 257 8.84 21.47 10.08
C ARG A 257 9.91 21.35 9.00
N TYR A 258 10.21 20.12 8.58
CA TYR A 258 11.22 19.79 7.61
C TYR A 258 10.57 19.22 6.34
N ALA A 259 11.16 19.54 5.19
CA ALA A 259 10.80 18.90 3.94
C ALA A 259 11.13 17.41 3.98
N LEU A 260 10.41 16.60 3.21
CA LEU A 260 10.63 15.15 3.12
C LEU A 260 12.07 14.83 2.72
N LYS A 261 12.64 15.58 1.76
CA LYS A 261 14.05 15.47 1.36
C LYS A 261 15.03 15.71 2.51
N THR A 262 14.77 16.70 3.37
CA THR A 262 15.60 16.95 4.55
C THR A 262 15.53 15.79 5.54
N ASN A 263 14.34 15.21 5.72
CA ASN A 263 14.16 14.05 6.59
C ASN A 263 14.89 12.82 6.03
N LEU A 264 14.91 12.60 4.71
CA LEU A 264 15.70 11.56 4.07
C LEU A 264 17.20 11.80 4.26
N ALA A 265 17.70 13.00 4.00
CA ALA A 265 19.12 13.36 4.13
C ALA A 265 19.68 13.11 5.53
N LYS A 266 18.91 13.44 6.57
CA LYS A 266 19.32 13.16 7.95
C LYS A 266 19.42 11.64 8.21
N PHE A 267 18.57 10.81 7.59
CA PHE A 267 18.56 9.36 7.82
C PHE A 267 19.72 8.74 7.07
N GLN A 268 19.96 9.20 5.84
CA GLN A 268 21.12 8.85 5.02
C GLN A 268 22.42 9.07 5.80
N HIS A 269 22.64 10.25 6.37
CA HIS A 269 23.86 10.54 7.15
C HIS A 269 24.08 9.52 8.29
N ARG A 270 23.01 9.16 9.02
CA ARG A 270 23.09 8.21 10.12
C ARG A 270 23.28 6.77 9.65
N LEU A 271 22.64 6.39 8.55
CA LEU A 271 22.81 5.08 7.93
C LEU A 271 24.24 4.92 7.41
N ASN A 272 24.79 5.92 6.73
CA ASN A 272 26.16 5.88 6.22
C ASN A 272 27.16 5.73 7.37
N HIS A 273 26.97 6.47 8.47
CA HIS A 273 27.79 6.29 9.67
C HIS A 273 27.68 4.87 10.26
N LEU A 274 26.46 4.31 10.31
CA LEU A 274 26.27 2.92 10.77
C LEU A 274 26.99 1.92 9.85
N VAL A 275 26.83 2.05 8.53
CA VAL A 275 27.42 1.13 7.54
C VAL A 275 28.95 1.22 7.55
N ASN A 276 29.53 2.43 7.64
CA ASN A 276 30.97 2.62 7.78
C ASN A 276 31.54 1.86 9.00
N ASN A 277 30.81 1.88 10.13
CA ASN A 277 31.25 1.21 11.36
C ASN A 277 31.17 -0.32 11.30
N LEU A 278 30.46 -0.89 10.33
CA LEU A 278 30.48 -2.34 10.10
C LEU A 278 31.85 -2.82 9.61
N ASN A 279 32.68 -1.91 9.06
CA ASN A 279 34.05 -2.22 8.59
C ASN A 279 34.12 -3.42 7.62
N LEU A 280 33.09 -3.56 6.78
CA LEU A 280 32.96 -4.68 5.85
C LEU A 280 34.17 -4.77 4.91
N LYS A 281 34.61 -6.00 4.63
CA LYS A 281 35.73 -6.29 3.74
C LYS A 281 35.26 -7.10 2.54
N GLY A 282 35.91 -6.85 1.40
CA GLY A 282 35.58 -7.50 0.14
C GLY A 282 34.40 -6.84 -0.58
N LYS A 283 33.91 -7.52 -1.62
CA LYS A 283 32.82 -7.05 -2.45
C LYS A 283 31.52 -6.99 -1.63
N THR A 284 30.88 -5.84 -1.61
CA THR A 284 29.62 -5.61 -0.89
C THR A 284 28.57 -5.12 -1.86
N GLU A 285 27.38 -5.69 -1.71
CA GLU A 285 26.21 -5.37 -2.52
C GLU A 285 25.07 -4.88 -1.62
N VAL A 286 24.26 -3.96 -2.14
CA VAL A 286 23.16 -3.34 -1.40
C VAL A 286 21.86 -3.50 -2.17
N MET A 287 20.80 -3.85 -1.46
CA MET A 287 19.45 -3.92 -2.00
C MET A 287 18.38 -3.51 -0.99
N ALA A 288 17.18 -3.24 -1.49
CA ALA A 288 16.06 -2.84 -0.66
C ALA A 288 15.09 -3.99 -0.39
N SER A 289 14.78 -4.20 0.89
CA SER A 289 13.65 -4.98 1.35
C SER A 289 12.36 -4.49 0.68
N PRO A 290 11.49 -5.39 0.17
CA PRO A 290 10.26 -5.00 -0.49
C PRO A 290 9.22 -4.48 0.50
N ASN A 291 8.38 -3.55 0.05
CA ASN A 291 7.29 -3.03 0.84
C ASN A 291 6.20 -4.11 1.12
N SER A 292 5.22 -3.79 1.97
CA SER A 292 4.10 -4.68 2.27
C SER A 292 3.20 -4.96 1.07
N CYS A 293 3.17 -4.06 0.10
CA CYS A 293 2.54 -4.23 -1.22
C CYS A 293 3.61 -4.15 -2.32
N PRO A 294 3.31 -4.59 -3.55
CA PRO A 294 4.16 -4.34 -4.71
C PRO A 294 4.56 -2.86 -4.84
N HIS A 295 5.75 -2.60 -5.39
CA HIS A 295 6.34 -1.25 -5.39
C HIS A 295 5.46 -0.22 -6.12
N TYR A 296 4.76 -0.63 -7.18
CA TYR A 296 3.82 0.21 -7.92
C TYR A 296 2.57 0.60 -7.11
N CYS A 297 2.35 0.07 -5.91
CA CYS A 297 1.32 0.52 -4.99
C CYS A 297 1.68 1.81 -4.23
N TYR A 298 2.90 2.32 -4.41
CA TYR A 298 3.40 3.55 -3.80
C TYR A 298 3.84 4.53 -4.89
N LYS A 299 3.84 5.83 -4.59
CA LYS A 299 4.30 6.84 -5.55
C LYS A 299 5.82 6.86 -5.71
N THR A 300 6.52 6.52 -4.64
CA THR A 300 7.98 6.36 -4.64
C THR A 300 8.36 5.14 -3.83
N ASP A 301 9.26 4.34 -4.37
CA ASP A 301 9.89 3.25 -3.64
C ASP A 301 11.03 3.75 -2.77
N VAL A 302 10.66 4.29 -1.61
CA VAL A 302 11.61 4.97 -0.72
C VAL A 302 12.66 4.00 -0.17
N ASN A 303 12.34 2.71 0.01
CA ASN A 303 13.33 1.74 0.45
C ASN A 303 14.41 1.56 -0.63
N ASN A 304 14.03 1.44 -1.90
CA ASN A 304 14.97 1.32 -3.02
C ASN A 304 15.82 2.58 -3.19
N LEU A 305 15.19 3.75 -3.07
CA LEU A 305 15.89 5.04 -3.08
C LEU A 305 16.97 5.12 -1.99
N VAL A 306 16.66 4.72 -0.75
CA VAL A 306 17.64 4.75 0.35
C VAL A 306 18.74 3.72 0.16
N ALA A 307 18.42 2.51 -0.32
CA ALA A 307 19.42 1.49 -0.62
C ALA A 307 20.44 1.97 -1.67
N GLY A 308 19.96 2.62 -2.74
CA GLY A 308 20.85 3.21 -3.76
C GLY A 308 21.77 4.29 -3.20
N ILE A 309 21.26 5.13 -2.30
CA ILE A 309 22.07 6.18 -1.66
C ILE A 309 23.11 5.60 -0.71
N ILE A 310 22.78 4.55 0.05
CA ILE A 310 23.77 3.82 0.85
C ILE A 310 24.86 3.28 -0.06
N ALA A 311 24.49 2.66 -1.19
CA ALA A 311 25.47 2.06 -2.09
C ALA A 311 26.40 3.10 -2.73
N GLU A 312 25.84 4.22 -3.21
CA GLU A 312 26.61 5.33 -3.79
C GLU A 312 27.61 5.91 -2.79
N GLU A 313 27.16 6.23 -1.58
CA GLU A 313 27.98 6.83 -0.52
C GLU A 313 29.07 5.90 0.02
N GLN A 314 28.86 4.60 -0.07
CA GLN A 314 29.80 3.57 0.38
C GLN A 314 30.66 3.02 -0.77
N ASN A 315 30.39 3.43 -2.01
CA ASN A 315 30.98 2.84 -3.22
C ASN A 315 30.79 1.31 -3.28
N TYR A 316 29.57 0.85 -3.00
CA TYR A 316 29.13 -0.54 -3.11
C TYR A 316 28.30 -0.76 -4.37
N GLU A 317 28.17 -2.02 -4.79
CA GLU A 317 27.31 -2.38 -5.92
C GLU A 317 25.82 -2.29 -5.52
N PHE A 318 25.00 -1.72 -6.39
CA PHE A 318 23.57 -1.50 -6.18
C PHE A 318 22.75 -2.16 -7.29
N TYR A 319 21.63 -2.77 -6.89
CA TYR A 319 20.64 -3.29 -7.82
C TYR A 319 19.44 -2.35 -7.87
N PRO A 320 19.32 -1.52 -8.93
CA PRO A 320 18.19 -0.64 -9.07
C PRO A 320 16.89 -1.42 -9.32
N ASP A 321 16.99 -2.54 -10.04
CA ASP A 321 15.88 -3.46 -10.28
C ASP A 321 15.68 -4.38 -9.06
N ARG A 322 14.42 -4.65 -8.74
CA ARG A 322 14.06 -5.38 -7.52
C ARG A 322 14.33 -6.87 -7.69
N ILE A 323 15.53 -7.29 -7.29
CA ILE A 323 15.87 -8.71 -7.06
C ILE A 323 14.79 -9.36 -6.19
N PHE A 324 14.44 -8.72 -5.07
CA PHE A 324 13.34 -9.12 -4.20
C PHE A 324 12.13 -8.22 -4.42
N GLU A 325 11.08 -8.79 -5.01
CA GLU A 325 9.86 -8.06 -5.31
C GLU A 325 8.65 -8.66 -4.59
N ARG A 326 7.89 -7.80 -3.90
CA ARG A 326 6.56 -8.16 -3.44
C ARG A 326 5.64 -8.27 -4.65
N VAL A 327 5.14 -9.46 -4.98
CA VAL A 327 4.21 -9.64 -6.11
C VAL A 327 2.75 -9.68 -5.66
N HIS A 328 2.52 -10.19 -4.45
CA HIS A 328 1.22 -10.15 -3.78
C HIS A 328 1.32 -9.32 -2.50
N PRO A 329 0.27 -8.59 -2.11
CA PRO A 329 0.28 -7.93 -0.81
C PRO A 329 0.51 -8.94 0.32
N CYS A 330 1.38 -8.58 1.26
CA CYS A 330 1.61 -9.35 2.47
C CYS A 330 0.30 -9.44 3.27
N ARG A 331 0.02 -10.60 3.87
CA ARG A 331 -1.21 -10.83 4.63
C ARG A 331 -1.18 -10.02 5.94
N GLU A 332 -2.29 -9.36 6.30
CA GLU A 332 -2.40 -8.67 7.59
C GLU A 332 -2.62 -9.68 8.72
N SER A 333 -1.85 -9.56 9.80
CA SER A 333 -1.79 -10.50 10.93
C SER A 333 -2.89 -10.33 11.98
N HIS A 334 -3.99 -9.64 11.67
CA HIS A 334 -5.01 -9.25 12.65
C HIS A 334 -6.28 -10.09 12.68
N SER A 335 -6.38 -11.11 11.83
CA SER A 335 -7.65 -11.81 11.61
C SER A 335 -7.66 -13.30 11.96
N SER A 336 -6.57 -13.83 12.49
CA SER A 336 -6.57 -15.10 13.22
C SER A 336 -5.59 -15.02 14.38
N ASN A 337 -5.83 -15.77 15.46
CA ASN A 337 -4.90 -15.93 16.58
C ASN A 337 -3.55 -16.60 16.19
N ASN A 338 -3.18 -16.57 14.91
CA ASN A 338 -1.96 -17.17 14.36
C ASN A 338 -0.97 -16.09 13.89
N ARG A 339 0.25 -16.31 14.39
CA ARG A 339 1.48 -15.50 14.39
C ARG A 339 1.84 -14.93 13.01
N ASN A 340 2.52 -13.76 12.99
CA ASN A 340 3.34 -13.31 11.86
C ASN A 340 4.26 -14.47 11.42
N THR A 341 3.89 -15.19 10.36
CA THR A 341 4.66 -16.33 9.92
C THR A 341 5.67 -15.88 8.88
N ILE A 342 6.78 -16.61 8.76
CA ILE A 342 7.72 -16.38 7.66
C ILE A 342 7.04 -16.61 6.28
N TYR A 343 6.03 -17.49 6.22
CA TYR A 343 5.28 -17.82 5.02
C TYR A 343 4.48 -16.65 4.44
N ASP A 344 4.01 -15.73 5.28
CA ASP A 344 3.36 -14.50 4.82
C ASP A 344 4.28 -13.69 3.89
N HIS A 345 5.61 -13.82 4.08
CA HIS A 345 6.61 -13.23 3.21
C HIS A 345 7.02 -14.17 2.07
N LEU A 346 7.33 -15.44 2.35
CA LEU A 346 7.84 -16.36 1.33
C LEU A 346 6.83 -16.65 0.20
N GLU A 347 5.53 -16.65 0.49
CA GLU A 347 4.46 -16.84 -0.51
C GLU A 347 4.18 -15.59 -1.37
N THR A 348 4.77 -14.45 -1.02
CA THR A 348 4.40 -13.15 -1.61
C THR A 348 5.58 -12.35 -2.15
N ILE A 349 6.80 -12.73 -1.80
CA ILE A 349 8.04 -12.21 -2.39
C ILE A 349 8.43 -13.16 -3.50
N GLY A 350 8.45 -12.63 -4.72
CA GLY A 350 9.06 -13.27 -5.86
C GLY A 350 10.48 -12.77 -6.08
N ILE A 351 11.25 -13.54 -6.83
CA ILE A 351 12.62 -13.22 -7.22
C ILE A 351 12.74 -13.20 -8.73
N GLU A 352 13.59 -12.32 -9.27
CA GLU A 352 14.07 -12.44 -10.64
C GLU A 352 15.08 -13.59 -10.79
N GLU A 353 15.06 -14.28 -11.93
CA GLU A 353 15.75 -15.57 -12.13
C GLU A 353 17.30 -15.48 -12.06
N ASP A 354 17.90 -14.36 -12.43
CA ASP A 354 19.37 -14.18 -12.57
C ASP A 354 20.09 -13.88 -11.24
N LEU A 355 19.94 -14.75 -10.24
CA LEU A 355 20.62 -14.60 -8.94
C LEU A 355 22.05 -15.12 -8.87
N ASP A 356 22.57 -15.73 -9.95
CA ASP A 356 23.98 -16.16 -10.08
C ASP A 356 24.98 -15.02 -9.79
N TYR A 357 24.55 -13.77 -9.91
CA TYR A 357 25.39 -12.62 -9.65
C TYR A 357 25.70 -12.43 -8.15
N LEU A 358 24.71 -12.62 -7.24
CA LEU A 358 24.90 -12.42 -5.80
C LEU A 358 26.00 -13.36 -5.22
N SER A 359 26.17 -14.56 -5.79
CA SER A 359 27.06 -15.58 -5.24
C SER A 359 28.53 -15.16 -5.15
N HIS A 360 28.91 -14.08 -5.84
CA HIS A 360 30.29 -13.57 -5.89
C HIS A 360 30.58 -12.49 -4.84
N ALA A 361 29.56 -11.95 -4.15
CA ALA A 361 29.76 -10.95 -3.12
C ALA A 361 30.14 -11.56 -1.76
N ASN A 362 30.97 -10.82 -1.01
CA ASN A 362 31.34 -11.18 0.36
C ASN A 362 30.26 -10.77 1.36
N ASN A 363 29.59 -9.63 1.10
CA ASN A 363 28.57 -9.09 1.99
C ASN A 363 27.36 -8.61 1.20
N LEU A 364 26.17 -8.81 1.77
CA LEU A 364 24.90 -8.38 1.24
C LEU A 364 24.18 -7.52 2.28
N ILE A 365 23.97 -6.25 1.96
CA ILE A 365 23.20 -5.32 2.78
C ILE A 365 21.77 -5.28 2.26
N ILE A 366 20.82 -5.53 3.16
CA ILE A 366 19.38 -5.42 2.88
C ILE A 366 18.80 -4.30 3.73
N PHE A 367 18.35 -3.22 3.08
CA PHE A 367 17.75 -2.08 3.78
C PHE A 367 16.23 -2.23 3.92
N ASP A 368 15.68 -1.97 5.11
CA ASP A 368 14.24 -1.84 5.33
C ASP A 368 13.89 -0.63 6.21
N ASP A 369 12.62 -0.22 6.23
CA ASP A 369 12.21 0.95 7.01
C ASP A 369 12.28 0.67 8.53
N ILE A 370 11.61 -0.37 9.02
CA ILE A 370 11.49 -0.70 10.44
C ILE A 370 11.57 -2.20 10.67
N TYR A 371 12.44 -2.59 11.59
CA TYR A 371 12.46 -3.94 12.12
C TYR A 371 11.33 -4.12 13.14
N THR A 372 10.46 -5.10 12.94
CA THR A 372 9.40 -5.49 13.91
C THR A 372 9.68 -6.86 14.51
N THR A 373 9.47 -7.92 13.74
CA THR A 373 9.62 -9.32 14.20
C THR A 373 10.82 -10.04 13.58
N GLY A 374 11.45 -9.45 12.56
CA GLY A 374 12.53 -10.08 11.80
C GLY A 374 12.07 -11.15 10.80
N THR A 375 10.78 -11.45 10.72
CA THR A 375 10.22 -12.46 9.79
C THR A 375 10.50 -12.15 8.34
N GLN A 376 10.36 -10.90 7.91
CA GLN A 376 10.73 -10.46 6.57
C GLN A 376 12.22 -10.62 6.32
N ALA A 377 13.07 -10.16 7.24
CA ALA A 377 14.52 -10.31 7.13
C ALA A 377 14.90 -11.78 6.96
N LYS A 378 14.35 -12.65 7.82
CA LYS A 378 14.54 -14.10 7.76
C LYS A 378 14.11 -14.67 6.40
N ALA A 379 12.94 -14.30 5.89
CA ALA A 379 12.47 -14.75 4.57
C ALA A 379 13.45 -14.37 3.45
N LEU A 380 13.90 -13.11 3.44
CA LEU A 380 14.86 -12.61 2.44
C LEU A 380 16.22 -13.30 2.53
N GLY A 381 16.70 -13.59 3.75
CA GLY A 381 17.95 -14.33 3.92
C GLY A 381 17.85 -15.77 3.47
N ILE A 382 16.74 -16.46 3.77
CA ILE A 382 16.51 -17.84 3.29
C ILE A 382 16.49 -17.86 1.77
N ILE A 383 15.73 -16.96 1.17
CA ILE A 383 15.71 -16.78 -0.27
C ILE A 383 17.13 -16.59 -0.83
N ALA A 384 17.95 -15.72 -0.24
CA ALA A 384 19.32 -15.48 -0.70
C ALA A 384 20.19 -16.75 -0.59
N ARG A 385 20.07 -17.51 0.50
CA ARG A 385 20.81 -18.77 0.73
C ARG A 385 20.41 -19.86 -0.26
N GLU A 386 19.11 -20.05 -0.49
CA GLU A 386 18.57 -21.04 -1.45
C GLU A 386 19.02 -20.75 -2.88
N LYS A 387 19.26 -19.47 -3.18
CA LYS A 387 19.80 -19.01 -4.47
C LYS A 387 21.34 -18.93 -4.49
N GLY A 388 22.00 -19.57 -3.52
CA GLY A 388 23.44 -19.82 -3.55
C GLY A 388 24.32 -18.79 -2.87
N PHE A 389 23.78 -17.71 -2.29
CA PHE A 389 24.59 -16.70 -1.59
C PHE A 389 25.27 -17.29 -0.35
N GLN A 390 26.61 -17.26 -0.30
CA GLN A 390 27.40 -17.81 0.83
C GLN A 390 28.00 -16.72 1.75
N GLY A 391 27.95 -15.44 1.36
CA GLY A 391 28.55 -14.34 2.12
C GLY A 391 27.79 -13.94 3.40
N ASN A 392 28.19 -12.84 4.02
CA ASN A 392 27.52 -12.27 5.20
C ASN A 392 26.26 -11.49 4.78
N ILE A 393 25.16 -11.64 5.52
CA ILE A 393 23.92 -10.88 5.27
C ILE A 393 23.71 -9.90 6.42
N HIS A 394 23.65 -8.60 6.10
CA HIS A 394 23.41 -7.52 7.05
C HIS A 394 22.06 -6.87 6.75
N PHE A 395 21.10 -6.99 7.67
CA PHE A 395 19.79 -6.38 7.57
C PHE A 395 19.77 -5.07 8.34
N ILE A 396 19.69 -3.94 7.62
CA ILE A 396 19.80 -2.59 8.17
C ILE A 396 18.44 -1.92 8.14
N THR A 397 18.03 -1.33 9.27
CA THR A 397 16.77 -0.59 9.35
C THR A 397 16.92 0.79 9.97
N LEU A 398 15.94 1.66 9.75
CA LEU A 398 15.92 2.95 10.46
C LEU A 398 15.74 2.70 11.96
N GLY A 399 14.82 1.82 12.35
CA GLY A 399 14.61 1.55 13.77
C GLY A 399 14.04 0.18 14.08
N LYS A 400 14.25 -0.24 15.32
CA LYS A 400 13.73 -1.49 15.89
C LYS A 400 12.51 -1.21 16.75
N THR A 401 11.39 -1.85 16.42
CA THR A 401 10.13 -1.69 17.16
C THR A 401 10.28 -2.28 18.54
N ILE A 402 9.98 -1.47 19.57
CA ILE A 402 9.89 -1.92 20.95
C ILE A 402 8.43 -1.87 21.37
N ASN A 403 7.83 -3.04 21.60
CA ASN A 403 6.52 -3.15 22.24
C ASN A 403 6.72 -2.93 23.74
N ARG A 404 6.74 -1.66 24.20
CA ARG A 404 6.54 -1.40 25.63
C ARG A 404 5.05 -1.54 25.92
N TYR A 405 4.74 -2.50 26.80
CA TYR A 405 3.42 -2.83 27.33
C TYR A 405 2.73 -1.63 27.96
#